data_AF-A0A5M9J5D7-F1
#
_entry.id   AF-A0A5M9J5D7-F1
#
_cell.length_a   1.000
_cell.length_b   1.000
_cell.length_c   1.000
_cell.angle_alpha   90.00
_cell.angle_beta   90.00
_cell.angle_gamma   90.00
#
_symmetry.space_group_name_H-M   'P 1'
#
loop_
_entity.id
_entity.type
_entity.pdbx_description
1 polymer ?
#
loop_
_entity_poly.entity_id
_entity_poly.type
_entity_poly.pdbx_seq_one_letter_code
_entity_poly.pdbx_strand_id
1 'polypeptide(L)'
;MANFEIPLTANPQTFTVSLSGTEYRLTVQWRNADQGGWVLDIADTSAIPIIQGIPLVTGVNLLEQYAYLGFAGVLWVQTTADPDAVPTFDNLGVGSHLYWYTV
;
A
#
# COMPACT_ATOMS: atom_id res chain seq x y z
N MET A 1 -5.29 17.11 -7.39
CA MET A 1 -4.95 15.77 -6.91
C MET A 1 -4.39 15.93 -5.50
N ALA A 2 -5.10 15.40 -4.50
CA ALA A 2 -4.55 15.36 -3.14
C ALA A 2 -3.79 14.04 -3.00
N ASN A 3 -2.55 14.11 -2.52
CA ASN A 3 -1.78 12.93 -2.11
C ASN A 3 -1.88 12.80 -0.60
N PHE A 4 -2.39 11.67 -0.13
CA PHE A 4 -2.35 11.31 1.29
C PHE A 4 -1.28 10.25 1.48
N GLU A 5 -0.28 10.55 2.30
CA GLU A 5 0.70 9.54 2.70
C GLU A 5 0.09 8.62 3.75
N ILE A 6 0.08 7.33 3.46
CA ILE A 6 -0.35 6.33 4.43
C ILE A 6 0.81 6.16 5.42
N PRO A 7 0.61 6.46 6.72
CA PRO A 7 1.69 6.44 7.69
C PRO A 7 2.07 5.00 8.03
N LEU A 8 3.10 4.50 7.33
CA LEU A 8 3.64 3.16 7.54
C LEU A 8 4.88 3.20 8.44
N THR A 9 5.21 2.04 8.98
CA THR A 9 6.46 1.77 9.70
C THR A 9 7.12 0.52 9.13
N ALA A 10 8.44 0.36 9.36
CA ALA A 10 9.23 -0.81 8.95
C ALA A 10 8.95 -2.07 9.80
N ASN A 11 7.69 -2.30 10.15
CA ASN A 11 7.23 -3.49 10.88
C ASN A 11 5.91 -3.98 10.27
N PRO A 12 5.64 -5.29 10.30
CA PRO A 12 4.32 -5.82 9.97
C PRO A 12 3.26 -5.16 10.86
N GLN A 13 2.22 -4.62 10.25
CA GLN A 13 1.21 -3.82 10.96
C GLN A 13 -0.17 -3.97 10.34
N THR A 14 -1.19 -3.84 11.18
CA THR A 14 -2.60 -3.80 10.77
C THR A 14 -3.25 -2.60 11.42
N PHE A 15 -3.90 -1.77 10.62
CA PHE A 15 -4.54 -0.54 11.09
C PHE A 15 -5.70 -0.13 10.17
N THR A 16 -6.54 0.76 10.65
CA THR A 16 -7.62 1.36 9.86
C THR A 16 -7.19 2.73 9.36
N VAL A 17 -7.57 3.06 8.13
CA VAL A 17 -7.31 4.37 7.51
C VAL A 17 -8.51 4.80 6.66
N SER A 18 -8.79 6.10 6.62
CA SER A 18 -9.82 6.67 5.75
C SER A 18 -9.19 7.12 4.44
N LEU A 19 -9.63 6.52 3.32
CA LEU A 19 -9.19 6.85 1.97
C LEU A 19 -10.40 7.34 1.18
N SER A 20 -10.35 8.60 0.74
CA SER A 20 -11.48 9.27 0.06
C SER A 20 -12.82 9.14 0.83
N GLY A 21 -12.77 9.20 2.16
CA GLY A 21 -13.96 9.10 3.03
C GLY A 21 -14.47 7.68 3.29
N THR A 22 -13.85 6.66 2.70
CA THR A 22 -14.15 5.24 2.99
C THR A 22 -13.11 4.69 3.96
N GLU A 23 -13.55 4.04 5.04
CA GLU A 23 -12.64 3.37 5.97
C GLU A 23 -12.25 1.99 5.45
N TYR A 24 -10.94 1.73 5.43
CA TYR A 24 -10.37 0.44 5.09
C TYR A 24 -9.48 -0.06 6.21
N ARG A 25 -9.50 -1.38 6.42
CA ARG A 25 -8.51 -2.06 7.25
C ARG A 25 -7.37 -2.54 6.35
N LEU A 26 -6.18 -1.99 6.57
CA LEU A 26 -4.97 -2.38 5.85
C LEU A 26 -4.15 -3.34 6.71
N THR A 27 -3.61 -4.38 6.09
CA THR A 27 -2.61 -5.28 6.71
C THR A 27 -1.38 -5.32 5.83
N VAL A 28 -0.26 -4.85 6.35
CA VAL A 28 1.02 -4.79 5.64
C VAL A 28 1.98 -5.79 6.27
N GLN A 29 2.55 -6.69 5.47
CA GLN A 29 3.36 -7.81 5.95
C GLN A 29 4.63 -7.98 5.11
N TRP A 30 5.72 -8.38 5.75
CA TRP A 30 6.94 -8.76 5.04
C TRP A 30 6.92 -10.25 4.69
N ARG A 31 7.20 -10.57 3.43
CA ARG A 31 7.41 -11.93 2.94
C ARG A 31 8.90 -12.19 2.82
N ASN A 32 9.48 -12.88 3.80
CA ASN A 32 10.89 -13.27 3.81
C ASN A 32 11.13 -14.48 2.90
N ALA A 33 11.21 -14.24 1.59
CA ALA A 33 11.50 -15.24 0.57
C ALA A 33 12.31 -14.60 -0.55
N ASP A 34 12.92 -15.43 -1.41
CA ASP A 34 13.54 -14.92 -2.64
C ASP A 34 12.50 -14.21 -3.50
N GLN A 35 12.84 -13.02 -4.00
CA GLN A 35 11.91 -12.09 -4.68
C GLN A 35 10.65 -11.73 -3.86
N GLY A 36 10.70 -11.94 -2.54
CA GLY A 36 9.68 -11.49 -1.60
C GLY A 36 9.75 -9.98 -1.35
N GLY A 37 9.00 -9.52 -0.36
CA GLY A 37 8.93 -8.09 -0.05
C GLY A 37 7.72 -7.75 0.81
N TRP A 38 7.41 -6.46 0.87
CA TRP A 38 6.19 -5.98 1.51
C TRP A 38 4.96 -6.31 0.66
N VAL A 39 3.94 -6.87 1.30
CA VAL A 39 2.62 -7.10 0.71
C VAL A 39 1.55 -6.39 1.51
N LEU A 40 0.51 -5.96 0.82
CA LEU A 40 -0.65 -5.27 1.37
C LEU A 40 -1.92 -6.09 1.13
N ASP A 41 -2.67 -6.30 2.20
CA ASP A 41 -4.07 -6.73 2.16
C ASP A 41 -4.98 -5.54 2.49
N ILE A 42 -6.12 -5.47 1.81
CA ILE A 42 -7.17 -4.46 2.01
C ILE A 42 -8.46 -5.21 2.38
N ALA A 43 -9.03 -4.88 3.53
CA ALA A 43 -10.30 -5.38 4.00
C ALA A 43 -11.23 -4.21 4.38
N ASP A 44 -12.52 -4.50 4.52
CA ASP A 44 -13.45 -3.54 5.14
C ASP A 44 -13.24 -3.46 6.67
N THR A 45 -13.99 -2.57 7.32
CA THR A 45 -13.93 -2.38 8.78
C THR A 45 -14.43 -3.60 9.57
N SER A 46 -15.17 -4.51 8.94
CA SER A 46 -15.60 -5.79 9.51
C SER A 46 -14.58 -6.91 9.28
N ALA A 47 -13.39 -6.58 8.75
CA ALA A 47 -12.33 -7.52 8.40
C ALA A 47 -12.67 -8.49 7.26
N ILE A 48 -13.69 -8.18 6.46
CA ILE A 48 -14.01 -8.95 5.26
C ILE A 48 -12.98 -8.58 4.19
N PRO A 49 -12.20 -9.54 3.65
CA PRO A 49 -11.18 -9.26 2.65
C PRO A 49 -11.79 -8.68 1.36
N ILE A 50 -11.15 -7.62 0.83
CA ILE A 50 -11.48 -7.01 -0.46
C ILE A 50 -10.40 -7.40 -1.49
N ILE A 51 -9.13 -7.16 -1.16
CA ILE A 51 -7.95 -7.60 -1.94
C ILE A 51 -6.92 -8.17 -0.98
N GLN A 52 -6.20 -9.22 -1.38
CA GLN A 52 -5.10 -9.78 -0.60
C GLN A 52 -3.84 -9.95 -1.46
N GLY A 53 -2.68 -9.72 -0.85
CA GLY A 53 -1.38 -10.04 -1.40
C GLY A 53 -0.88 -9.04 -2.44
N ILE A 54 -1.27 -7.77 -2.38
CA ILE A 54 -0.78 -6.74 -3.31
C ILE A 54 0.71 -6.50 -3.01
N PRO A 55 1.65 -6.79 -3.93
CA PRO A 55 3.05 -6.48 -3.70
C PRO A 55 3.28 -4.97 -3.75
N LEU A 56 4.04 -4.42 -2.79
CA LEU A 56 4.43 -3.01 -2.81
C LEU A 56 5.60 -2.81 -3.78
N VAL A 57 5.28 -2.47 -5.02
CA VAL A 57 6.24 -2.16 -6.08
C VAL A 57 6.11 -0.71 -6.55
N THR A 58 7.23 -0.12 -6.94
CA THR A 58 7.34 1.25 -7.46
C THR A 58 6.91 1.33 -8.94
N GLY A 59 6.61 2.55 -9.40
CA GLY A 59 6.44 2.87 -10.82
C GLY A 59 5.07 2.52 -11.42
N VAL A 60 4.14 1.94 -10.66
CA VAL A 60 2.80 1.54 -11.15
C VAL A 60 1.70 1.88 -10.16
N ASN A 61 0.46 2.00 -10.68
CA ASN A 61 -0.74 2.02 -9.85
C ASN A 61 -1.04 0.60 -9.36
N LEU A 62 -0.88 0.37 -8.05
CA LEU A 62 -1.09 -0.95 -7.45
C LEU A 62 -2.54 -1.45 -7.56
N LEU A 63 -3.51 -0.54 -7.77
CA LEU A 63 -4.93 -0.84 -7.90
C LEU A 63 -5.41 -0.98 -9.35
N GLU A 64 -4.53 -0.81 -10.35
CA GLU A 64 -4.93 -0.82 -11.77
C GLU A 64 -5.62 -2.13 -12.19
N GLN A 65 -5.05 -3.28 -11.81
CA GLN A 65 -5.63 -4.60 -12.08
C GLN A 65 -6.98 -4.83 -11.36
N TYR A 66 -7.30 -4.00 -10.36
CA TYR A 66 -8.51 -4.09 -9.55
C TYR A 66 -9.52 -2.97 -9.86
N ALA A 67 -9.40 -2.32 -11.02
CA ALA A 67 -10.26 -1.18 -11.40
C ALA A 67 -11.76 -1.49 -11.32
N TYR A 68 -12.16 -2.75 -11.53
CA TYR A 68 -13.55 -3.20 -11.42
C TYR A 68 -14.15 -3.10 -10.01
N LEU A 69 -13.31 -2.95 -8.97
CA LEU A 69 -13.74 -2.74 -7.59
C LEU A 69 -14.14 -1.30 -7.27
N GLY A 70 -13.89 -0.35 -8.20
CA GLY A 70 -14.42 1.01 -8.10
C GLY A 70 -13.82 1.86 -6.98
N PHE A 71 -12.55 1.64 -6.61
CA PHE A 71 -11.84 2.50 -5.66
C PHE A 71 -11.81 3.95 -6.15
N ALA A 72 -12.03 4.90 -5.23
CA ALA A 72 -12.04 6.34 -5.52
C ALA A 72 -10.64 6.96 -5.67
N GLY A 73 -9.62 6.14 -5.95
CA GLY A 73 -8.24 6.54 -6.00
C GLY A 73 -7.30 5.40 -6.37
N VAL A 74 -6.01 5.72 -6.38
CA VAL A 74 -4.92 4.81 -6.71
C VAL A 74 -3.94 4.71 -5.56
N LEU A 75 -3.28 3.56 -5.46
CA LEU A 75 -2.16 3.35 -4.55
C LEU A 75 -0.86 3.38 -5.34
N TRP A 76 0.13 4.11 -4.82
CA TRP A 76 1.39 4.33 -5.51
C TRP A 76 2.54 4.31 -4.52
N VAL A 77 3.60 3.56 -4.82
CA VAL A 77 4.80 3.46 -4.01
C VAL A 77 5.90 4.33 -4.61
N GLN A 78 6.63 5.05 -3.77
CA GLN A 78 7.84 5.79 -4.15
C GLN A 78 8.92 5.57 -3.09
N THR A 79 10.19 5.66 -3.50
CA THR A 79 11.30 5.75 -2.55
C THR A 79 12.06 7.06 -2.74
N THR A 80 12.69 7.53 -1.67
CA THR A 80 13.35 8.83 -1.61
C THR A 80 14.74 8.83 -2.27
N ALA A 81 15.42 7.69 -2.33
CA ALA A 81 16.76 7.58 -2.89
C ALA A 81 16.77 7.22 -4.38
N ASP A 82 15.87 6.33 -4.80
CA ASP A 82 15.72 5.88 -6.18
C ASP A 82 14.23 5.61 -6.47
N PRO A 83 13.57 6.40 -7.34
CA PRO A 83 12.13 6.30 -7.57
C PRO A 83 11.68 4.91 -8.05
N ASP A 84 12.58 4.13 -8.65
CA ASP A 84 12.27 2.79 -9.20
C ASP A 84 12.69 1.65 -8.25
N ALA A 85 13.39 1.94 -7.15
CA ALA A 85 13.79 0.91 -6.19
C ALA A 85 12.59 0.34 -5.41
N VAL A 86 12.53 -0.97 -5.25
CA VAL A 86 11.49 -1.62 -4.44
C VAL A 86 11.75 -1.40 -2.94
N PRO A 87 10.71 -1.19 -2.11
CA PRO A 87 10.84 -1.13 -0.66
C PRO A 87 11.62 -2.30 -0.07
N THR A 88 12.58 -2.00 0.82
CA THR A 88 13.26 -3.00 1.65
C THR A 88 12.53 -3.15 2.97
N PHE A 89 12.88 -4.19 3.75
CA PHE A 89 12.30 -4.38 5.08
C PHE A 89 12.49 -3.13 5.96
N ASP A 90 13.71 -2.60 6.03
CA ASP A 90 14.07 -1.54 6.98
C ASP A 90 13.62 -0.13 6.55
N ASN A 91 13.28 0.09 5.28
CA ASN A 91 13.05 1.44 4.77
C ASN A 91 11.56 1.85 4.66
N LEU A 92 10.61 0.96 4.94
CA LEU A 92 9.18 1.26 4.83
C LEU A 92 8.74 2.32 5.85
N GLY A 93 8.11 3.39 5.37
CA GLY A 93 7.70 4.54 6.18
C GLY A 93 8.81 5.55 6.49
N VAL A 94 10.02 5.33 5.98
CA VAL A 94 11.18 6.22 6.21
C VAL A 94 11.84 6.62 4.89
N GLY A 95 12.26 5.62 4.11
CA GLY A 95 12.88 5.81 2.80
C GLY A 95 11.98 5.35 1.64
N SER A 96 10.97 4.52 1.92
CA SER A 96 9.92 4.15 0.97
C SER A 96 8.54 4.46 1.56
N HIS A 97 7.65 4.93 0.71
CA HIS A 97 6.37 5.52 1.11
C HIS A 97 5.25 4.99 0.22
N LEU A 98 4.07 4.82 0.82
CA LEU A 98 2.84 4.46 0.12
C LEU A 98 1.88 5.65 0.14
N TYR A 99 1.45 6.06 -1.04
CA TYR A 99 0.55 7.18 -1.22
C TYR A 99 -0.79 6.73 -1.76
N TRP A 100 -1.83 7.42 -1.30
CA TRP A 100 -3.16 7.42 -1.89
C TRP A 100 -3.34 8.69 -2.73
N TYR A 101 -3.69 8.53 -4.01
CA TYR A 101 -4.05 9.65 -4.88
C TYR A 101 -5.50 9.53 -5.30
N THR A 102 -6.27 10.59 -5.09
CA THR A 102 -7.65 10.69 -5.59
C THR A 102 -7.67 10.84 -7.11
N VAL A 103 -8.50 10.05 -7.79
CA VAL A 103 -8.77 10.20 -9.24
C VAL A 103 -9.73 11.35 -9.54
#